data_AF-A0A164LM49-F1
#
_entry.id   AF-A0A164LM49-F1
#
_cell.length_a   1.000
_cell.length_b   1.000
_cell.length_c   1.000
_cell.angle_alpha   90.00
_cell.angle_beta   90.00
_cell.angle_gamma   90.00
#
_symmetry.space_group_name_H-M   'P 1'
#
loop_
_entity.id
_entity.type
_entity.pdbx_description
1 polymer ?
#
loop_
_entity_poly.entity_id
_entity_poly.type
_entity_poly.pdbx_seq_one_letter_code
_entity_poly.pdbx_strand_id
1 'polypeptide(L)'
;MSTDATNSTAGTGAPRSLSPGEYSWQIRHDDRVTEHGVLALGSRHPWTSRAVDSCYDAASTFFVQECGYVVQESRDAILDARVEGRPAPRPPDTVAVILRDHEGAERVSMTGALVHRPVTDADVEDHREFLRACDEEDRRMIAARQQQLAQDPESLPPYFTDLTPDDDGDGYPPEPDVPADPRRRRADDLAYEAAELRDSVVDPEHCRHKLFQAERRLAEAKDQQRQAATAADDALREAAAARVARCAEYVTLWTARLAESTETYLRAAAFDAEADRVRRQPAR
;
A
#
# COMPACT_ATOMS: atom_id res chain seq x y z
N MET A 1 -15.10 46.43 -11.40
CA MET A 1 -15.76 45.20 -11.87
C MET A 1 -14.99 44.05 -11.29
N SER A 2 -15.73 43.13 -10.68
CA SER A 2 -15.31 42.13 -9.68
C SER A 2 -14.08 41.30 -10.07
N THR A 3 -13.11 41.26 -9.17
CA THR A 3 -12.19 40.12 -8.99
C THR A 3 -12.69 39.37 -7.76
N ASP A 4 -13.39 38.26 -7.99
CA ASP A 4 -13.70 37.29 -6.95
C ASP A 4 -12.40 36.57 -6.57
N ALA A 5 -11.96 36.79 -5.35
CA ALA A 5 -10.83 36.13 -4.73
C ALA A 5 -11.38 34.97 -3.89
N THR A 6 -11.24 33.74 -4.35
CA THR A 6 -11.46 32.56 -3.51
C THR A 6 -10.21 32.30 -2.68
N ASN A 7 -10.18 32.95 -1.51
CA ASN A 7 -9.31 32.59 -0.39
C ASN A 7 -9.62 31.14 0.03
N SER A 8 -8.68 30.21 -0.20
CA SER A 8 -8.72 28.89 0.43
C SER A 8 -8.09 29.00 1.81
N THR A 9 -8.90 29.44 2.76
CA THR A 9 -8.59 29.46 4.19
C THR A 9 -8.53 28.01 4.68
N ALA A 10 -7.50 27.69 5.48
CA ALA A 10 -7.46 26.47 6.28
C ALA A 10 -8.76 26.39 7.11
N GLY A 11 -9.68 25.56 6.65
CA GLY A 11 -10.92 25.28 7.34
C GLY A 11 -10.62 24.37 8.52
N THR A 12 -10.55 24.95 9.72
CA THR A 12 -11.06 24.28 10.91
C THR A 12 -12.54 24.00 10.64
N GLY A 13 -12.81 22.92 9.91
CA GLY A 13 -14.16 22.46 9.63
C GLY A 13 -14.83 22.14 10.97
N ALA A 14 -15.96 22.77 11.24
CA ALA A 14 -16.81 22.39 12.36
C ALA A 14 -16.99 20.87 12.33
N PRO A 15 -16.90 20.18 13.49
CA PRO A 15 -17.02 18.73 13.54
C PRO A 15 -18.33 18.34 12.87
N ARG A 16 -18.26 17.58 11.78
CA ARG A 16 -19.44 16.98 11.17
C ARG A 16 -20.16 16.21 12.27
N SER A 17 -21.41 16.56 12.54
CA SER A 17 -22.25 15.79 13.45
C SER A 17 -22.34 14.37 12.90
N LEU A 18 -21.86 13.43 13.69
CA LEU A 18 -21.86 12.01 13.36
C LEU A 18 -23.29 11.47 13.49
N SER A 19 -23.64 10.53 12.62
CA SER A 19 -24.94 9.86 12.68
C SER A 19 -24.95 8.84 13.82
N PRO A 20 -26.11 8.55 14.44
CA PRO A 20 -26.23 7.43 15.37
C PRO A 20 -25.74 6.13 14.73
N GLY A 21 -24.78 5.46 15.37
CA GLY A 21 -24.11 4.25 14.85
C GLY A 21 -22.77 4.50 14.14
N GLU A 22 -22.38 5.76 13.92
CA GLU A 22 -21.02 6.13 13.50
C GLU A 22 -20.12 6.39 14.72
N TYR A 23 -18.83 6.12 14.55
CA TYR A 23 -17.78 6.48 15.48
C TYR A 23 -16.65 7.20 14.73
N SER A 24 -15.99 8.12 15.42
CA SER A 24 -14.72 8.66 14.96
C SER A 24 -13.57 7.94 15.64
N TRP A 25 -12.47 7.79 14.93
CA TRP A 25 -11.25 7.18 15.43
C TRP A 25 -10.05 8.05 15.12
N GLN A 26 -9.04 7.92 15.96
CA GLN A 26 -7.81 8.70 15.88
C GLN A 26 -6.63 7.82 16.31
N ILE A 27 -5.59 7.80 15.49
CA ILE A 27 -4.31 7.17 15.79
C ILE A 27 -3.29 8.27 16.07
N ARG A 28 -2.56 8.14 17.17
CA ARG A 28 -1.51 9.06 17.58
C ARG A 28 -0.20 8.32 17.77
N HIS A 29 0.88 8.92 17.28
CA HIS A 29 2.25 8.54 17.60
C HIS A 29 2.81 9.66 18.47
N ASP A 30 3.13 9.34 19.73
CA ASP A 30 3.39 10.34 20.75
C ASP A 30 2.29 11.40 20.80
N ASP A 31 2.66 12.68 20.69
CA ASP A 31 1.69 13.77 20.70
C ASP A 31 1.04 14.03 19.33
N ARG A 32 1.53 13.41 18.25
CA ARG A 32 1.11 13.70 16.87
C ARG A 32 -0.02 12.79 16.43
N VAL A 33 -1.07 13.38 15.86
CA VAL A 33 -2.12 12.64 15.13
C VAL A 33 -1.57 12.21 13.77
N THR A 34 -1.53 10.90 13.53
CA THR A 34 -1.02 10.34 12.27
C THR A 34 -2.14 9.93 11.34
N GLU A 35 -3.24 9.46 11.90
CA GLU A 35 -4.42 9.05 11.13
C GLU A 35 -5.70 9.33 11.91
N HIS A 36 -6.79 9.59 11.19
CA HIS A 36 -8.11 9.79 11.76
C HIS A 36 -9.18 9.50 10.71
N GLY A 37 -10.36 9.13 11.18
CA GLY A 37 -11.47 8.86 10.29
C GLY A 37 -12.80 8.70 11.01
N VAL A 38 -13.82 8.42 10.22
CA VAL A 38 -15.18 8.15 10.68
C VAL A 38 -15.65 6.88 10.01
N LEU A 39 -16.27 5.97 10.76
CA LEU A 39 -16.85 4.76 10.23
C LEU A 39 -18.16 4.41 10.95
N ALA A 40 -19.09 3.78 10.25
CA ALA A 40 -20.25 3.13 10.86
C ALA A 40 -19.87 1.77 11.46
N LEU A 41 -20.40 1.45 12.64
CA LEU A 41 -20.30 0.11 13.21
C LEU A 41 -20.92 -0.93 12.24
N GLY A 42 -20.33 -2.13 12.19
CA GLY A 42 -20.73 -3.19 11.27
C GLY A 42 -20.28 -2.99 9.81
N SER A 43 -19.73 -1.83 9.45
CA SER A 43 -19.09 -1.64 8.14
C SER A 43 -17.69 -2.23 8.13
N ARG A 44 -17.24 -2.74 6.96
CA ARG A 44 -15.85 -3.17 6.81
C ARG A 44 -14.92 -1.96 6.91
N HIS A 45 -13.93 -2.06 7.80
CA HIS A 45 -12.90 -1.03 7.90
C HIS A 45 -11.94 -1.13 6.71
N PRO A 46 -11.57 -0.02 6.04
CA PRO A 46 -10.68 -0.04 4.87
C PRO A 46 -9.30 -0.62 5.18
N TRP A 47 -8.80 -0.42 6.41
CA TRP A 47 -7.45 -0.84 6.79
C TRP A 47 -7.35 -2.27 7.35
N THR A 48 -8.44 -2.78 7.94
CA THR A 48 -8.44 -4.12 8.56
C THR A 48 -9.25 -5.12 7.73
N SER A 49 -10.05 -4.65 6.77
CA SER A 49 -11.04 -5.40 6.01
C SER A 49 -12.09 -6.14 6.86
N ARG A 50 -12.12 -5.93 8.18
CA ARG A 50 -13.07 -6.57 9.11
C ARG A 50 -14.24 -5.65 9.40
N ALA A 51 -15.42 -6.24 9.48
CA ALA A 51 -16.56 -5.60 10.14
C ALA A 51 -16.40 -5.79 11.64
N VAL A 52 -16.65 -4.73 12.40
CA VAL A 52 -16.53 -4.72 13.86
C VAL A 52 -17.84 -4.24 14.46
N ASP A 53 -18.31 -4.97 15.47
CA ASP A 53 -19.62 -4.74 16.06
C ASP A 53 -19.53 -3.89 17.34
N SER A 54 -18.32 -3.63 17.82
CA SER A 54 -18.07 -2.82 19.01
C SER A 54 -16.87 -1.87 18.83
N CYS A 55 -16.91 -0.73 19.52
CA CYS A 55 -15.78 0.21 19.56
C CYS A 55 -14.53 -0.42 20.20
N TYR A 56 -14.68 -1.38 21.10
CA TYR A 56 -13.54 -2.07 21.71
C TYR A 56 -12.83 -2.99 20.72
N ASP A 57 -13.58 -3.76 19.93
CA ASP A 57 -13.02 -4.63 18.88
C ASP A 57 -12.34 -3.80 17.78
N ALA A 58 -12.95 -2.67 17.42
CA ALA A 58 -12.36 -1.71 16.49
C ALA A 58 -11.03 -1.15 17.04
N ALA A 59 -11.05 -0.63 18.27
CA ALA A 59 -9.88 -0.03 18.90
C ALA A 59 -8.73 -1.02 19.08
N SER A 60 -9.03 -2.24 19.56
CA SER A 60 -8.02 -3.28 19.74
C SER A 60 -7.40 -3.73 18.43
N THR A 61 -8.20 -3.86 17.36
CA THR A 61 -7.69 -4.21 16.03
C THR A 61 -6.73 -3.13 15.51
N PHE A 62 -7.12 -1.85 15.56
CA PHE A 62 -6.23 -0.76 15.17
C PHE A 62 -4.98 -0.71 16.03
N PHE A 63 -5.13 -0.86 17.33
CA PHE A 63 -4.03 -0.73 18.27
C PHE A 63 -2.96 -1.81 18.05
N VAL A 64 -3.35 -3.07 17.87
CA VAL A 64 -2.40 -4.16 17.60
C VAL A 64 -1.72 -3.97 16.25
N GLN A 65 -2.50 -3.64 15.21
CA GLN A 65 -1.97 -3.43 13.86
C GLN A 65 -1.00 -2.25 13.82
N GLU A 66 -1.36 -1.13 14.44
CA GLU A 66 -0.54 0.07 14.49
C GLU A 66 0.74 -0.15 15.28
N CYS A 67 0.69 -0.80 16.45
CA CYS A 67 1.89 -1.10 17.23
C CYS A 67 2.88 -1.95 16.41
N GLY A 68 2.40 -2.98 15.69
CA GLY A 68 3.26 -3.78 14.81
C GLY A 68 3.83 -2.98 13.66
N TYR A 69 2.98 -2.20 12.99
CA TYR A 69 3.35 -1.36 11.85
C TYR A 69 4.40 -0.31 12.21
N VAL A 70 4.20 0.43 13.31
CA VAL A 70 5.11 1.50 13.74
C VAL A 70 6.48 0.96 14.13
N VAL A 71 6.55 -0.17 14.83
CA VAL A 71 7.82 -0.81 15.19
C VAL A 71 8.57 -1.24 13.92
N GLN A 72 7.87 -1.86 12.96
CA GLN A 72 8.48 -2.28 11.71
C GLN A 72 8.92 -1.09 10.85
N GLU A 73 8.04 -0.13 10.57
CA GLU A 73 8.35 1.03 9.72
C GLU A 73 9.48 1.87 10.34
N SER A 74 9.50 2.03 11.66
CA SER A 74 10.60 2.73 12.33
C SER A 74 11.93 2.01 12.15
N ARG A 75 11.94 0.68 12.25
CA ARG A 75 13.15 -0.13 12.06
C ARG A 75 13.66 -0.01 10.61
N ASP A 76 12.76 -0.12 9.64
CA ASP A 76 13.09 -0.03 8.22
C ASP A 76 13.61 1.38 7.87
N ALA A 77 12.96 2.43 8.38
CA ALA A 77 13.41 3.81 8.18
C ALA A 77 14.80 4.09 8.80
N ILE A 78 15.15 3.44 9.92
CA ILE A 78 16.47 3.51 10.53
C ILE A 78 17.51 2.77 9.67
N LEU A 79 17.17 1.57 9.17
CA LEU A 79 18.04 0.82 8.27
C LEU A 79 18.36 1.63 7.01
N ASP A 80 17.33 2.12 6.32
CA ASP A 80 17.48 2.90 5.09
C ASP A 80 18.34 4.14 5.33
N ALA A 81 18.07 4.88 6.41
CA ALA A 81 18.87 6.06 6.76
C ALA A 81 20.35 5.71 6.98
N ARG A 82 20.65 4.58 7.65
CA ARG A 82 22.03 4.15 7.89
C ARG A 82 22.72 3.63 6.63
N VAL A 83 22.00 2.91 5.77
CA VAL A 83 22.50 2.48 4.46
C VAL A 83 22.90 3.68 3.61
N GLU A 84 22.06 4.72 3.61
CA GLU A 84 22.28 5.97 2.87
C GLU A 84 23.24 6.95 3.57
N GLY A 85 23.77 6.62 4.76
CA GLY A 85 24.67 7.49 5.52
C GLY A 85 24.01 8.76 6.08
N ARG A 86 22.67 8.77 6.21
CA ARG A 86 21.90 9.87 6.81
C ARG A 86 21.68 9.64 8.31
N PRO A 87 21.41 10.71 9.07
CA PRO A 87 20.97 10.58 10.47
C PRO A 87 19.70 9.71 10.56
N ALA A 88 19.71 8.73 11.45
CA ALA A 88 18.58 7.86 11.70
C ALA A 88 17.40 8.68 12.29
N PRO A 89 16.15 8.47 11.81
CA PRO A 89 14.99 9.10 12.41
C PRO A 89 14.78 8.60 13.84
N ARG A 90 14.21 9.45 14.70
CA ARG A 90 13.78 9.05 16.03
C ARG A 90 12.47 8.24 15.92
N PRO A 91 12.41 7.00 16.39
CA PRO A 91 11.17 6.24 16.43
C PRO A 91 10.22 6.83 17.48
N PRO A 92 8.90 6.75 17.29
CA PRO A 92 7.93 7.17 18.30
C PRO A 92 7.97 6.23 19.50
N ASP A 93 7.82 6.78 20.70
CA ASP A 93 7.91 6.03 21.95
C ASP A 93 6.56 5.43 22.35
N THR A 94 5.46 6.03 21.88
CA THR A 94 4.10 5.63 22.24
C THR A 94 3.15 5.63 21.04
N VAL A 95 2.19 4.72 21.08
CA VAL A 95 1.04 4.70 20.16
C VAL A 95 -0.23 4.80 21.00
N ALA A 96 -1.16 5.65 20.56
CA ALA A 96 -2.49 5.73 21.13
C ALA A 96 -3.57 5.64 20.06
N VAL A 97 -4.62 4.87 20.36
CA VAL A 97 -5.83 4.76 19.54
C VAL A 97 -7.01 5.23 20.37
N ILE A 98 -7.72 6.24 19.88
CA ILE A 98 -8.85 6.86 20.56
C ILE A 98 -10.09 6.75 19.67
N LEU A 99 -11.16 6.17 20.19
CA LEU A 99 -12.46 6.10 19.55
C LEU A 99 -13.49 6.92 20.32
N ARG A 100 -14.21 7.76 19.59
CA ARG A 100 -15.29 8.59 20.11
C ARG A 100 -16.60 8.25 19.41
N ASP A 101 -17.69 8.25 20.14
CA ASP A 101 -19.01 8.02 19.56
C ASP A 101 -19.50 9.22 18.76
N HIS A 102 -20.74 9.11 18.28
CA HIS A 102 -21.38 10.16 17.51
C HIS A 102 -21.61 11.49 18.24
N GLU A 103 -21.63 11.48 19.58
CA GLU A 103 -21.72 12.68 20.42
C GLU A 103 -20.34 13.28 20.70
N GLY A 104 -19.26 12.64 20.22
CA GLY A 104 -17.88 13.02 20.48
C GLY A 104 -17.36 12.55 21.84
N ALA A 105 -18.15 11.76 22.58
CA ALA A 105 -17.72 11.20 23.86
C ALA A 105 -16.72 10.07 23.61
N GLU A 106 -15.58 10.12 24.32
CA GLU A 106 -14.57 9.06 24.27
C GLU A 106 -15.16 7.77 24.82
N ARG A 107 -15.17 6.72 23.98
CA ARG A 107 -15.66 5.39 24.35
C ARG A 107 -14.53 4.46 24.69
N VAL A 108 -13.43 4.54 23.95
CA VAL A 108 -12.25 3.71 24.14
C VAL A 108 -11.00 4.55 23.87
N SER A 109 -10.03 4.46 24.77
CA SER A 109 -8.67 4.93 24.56
C SER A 109 -7.71 3.81 24.94
N MET A 110 -6.82 3.46 24.02
CA MET A 110 -5.75 2.49 24.22
C MET A 110 -4.43 3.19 23.99
N THR A 111 -3.49 3.04 24.92
CA THR A 111 -2.14 3.62 24.79
C THR A 111 -1.11 2.58 25.17
N GLY A 112 -0.07 2.45 24.35
CA GLY A 112 1.04 1.52 24.56
C GLY A 112 2.37 2.22 24.41
N ALA A 113 3.32 1.86 25.28
CA ALA A 113 4.72 2.16 25.07
C ALA A 113 5.32 1.14 24.10
N LEU A 114 6.01 1.62 23.08
CA LEU A 114 6.68 0.78 22.10
C LEU A 114 8.08 0.41 22.59
N VAL A 115 8.47 -0.85 22.36
CA VAL A 115 9.82 -1.33 22.61
C VAL A 115 10.48 -1.62 21.26
N HIS A 116 11.40 -0.75 20.87
CA HIS A 116 12.12 -0.88 19.61
C HIS A 116 13.37 -1.74 19.79
N ARG A 117 13.53 -2.78 18.97
CA ARG A 117 14.79 -3.53 18.91
C ARG A 117 15.87 -2.62 18.32
N PRO A 118 17.03 -2.45 18.98
CA PRO A 118 18.13 -1.69 18.41
C PRO A 118 18.59 -2.28 17.07
N VAL A 119 18.75 -1.42 16.07
CA VAL A 119 19.36 -1.78 14.79
C VAL A 119 20.88 -1.84 14.97
N THR A 120 21.47 -3.00 14.66
CA THR A 120 22.92 -3.25 14.74
C THR A 120 23.61 -2.98 13.41
N ASP A 121 24.94 -2.94 13.40
CA ASP A 121 25.71 -2.82 12.15
C ASP A 121 25.58 -4.05 11.25
N ALA A 122 25.39 -5.23 11.86
CA ALA A 122 25.09 -6.46 11.12
C ALA A 122 23.74 -6.35 10.38
N ASP A 123 22.69 -5.86 11.05
CA ASP A 123 21.39 -5.63 10.42
C ASP A 123 21.51 -4.67 9.21
N VAL A 124 22.39 -3.66 9.29
CA VAL A 124 22.62 -2.70 8.21
C VAL A 124 23.36 -3.36 7.03
N GLU A 125 24.35 -4.21 7.29
CA GLU A 125 25.04 -4.91 6.20
C GLU A 125 24.15 -5.95 5.53
N ASP A 126 23.38 -6.73 6.30
CA ASP A 126 22.39 -7.67 5.77
C ASP A 126 21.39 -6.94 4.84
N HIS A 127 20.93 -5.75 5.24
CA HIS A 127 20.04 -4.93 4.42
C HIS A 127 20.71 -4.43 3.13
N ARG A 128 22.00 -4.06 3.18
CA ARG A 128 22.76 -3.69 1.97
C ARG A 128 22.90 -4.86 1.01
N GLU A 129 23.19 -6.05 1.53
CA GLU A 129 23.30 -7.25 0.72
C GLU A 129 21.97 -7.59 0.05
N PHE A 130 20.86 -7.50 0.81
CA PHE A 130 19.51 -7.66 0.27
C PHE A 130 19.23 -6.67 -0.88
N LEU A 131 19.50 -5.38 -0.68
CA LEU A 131 19.29 -4.36 -1.73
C LEU A 131 20.15 -4.62 -2.97
N ARG A 132 21.41 -5.04 -2.80
CA ARG A 132 22.29 -5.41 -3.94
C ARG A 132 21.75 -6.62 -4.71
N ALA A 133 21.19 -7.61 -4.01
CA ALA A 133 20.59 -8.79 -4.62
C ALA A 133 19.32 -8.41 -5.42
N CYS A 134 18.47 -7.55 -4.87
CA CYS A 134 17.32 -7.00 -5.59
C CYS A 134 17.75 -6.23 -6.85
N ASP A 135 18.76 -5.37 -6.75
CA ASP A 135 19.28 -4.61 -7.90
C ASP A 135 19.88 -5.52 -8.98
N GLU A 136 20.49 -6.66 -8.60
CA GLU A 136 21.01 -7.63 -9.55
C GLU A 136 19.89 -8.38 -10.27
N GLU A 137 18.85 -8.78 -9.54
CA GLU A 137 17.70 -9.47 -10.12
C GLU A 137 16.90 -8.53 -11.04
N ASP A 138 16.68 -7.29 -10.65
CA ASP A 138 16.06 -6.27 -11.50
C ASP A 138 16.85 -6.07 -12.80
N ARG A 139 18.19 -6.02 -12.72
CA ARG A 139 19.06 -5.93 -13.90
C ARG A 139 18.94 -7.17 -14.79
N ARG A 140 18.86 -8.37 -14.20
CA ARG A 140 18.66 -9.62 -14.96
C ARG A 140 17.31 -9.63 -15.66
N MET A 141 16.24 -9.25 -14.97
CA MET A 141 14.90 -9.14 -15.52
C MET A 141 14.82 -8.13 -16.68
N ILE A 142 15.41 -6.95 -16.52
CA ILE A 142 15.46 -5.94 -17.59
C ILE A 142 16.25 -6.46 -18.79
N ALA A 143 17.41 -7.09 -18.56
CA ALA A 143 18.23 -7.65 -19.63
C ALA A 143 17.52 -8.79 -20.37
N ALA A 144 16.87 -9.70 -19.66
CA ALA A 144 16.07 -10.77 -20.25
C ALA A 144 14.91 -10.21 -21.09
N ARG A 145 14.19 -9.21 -20.56
CA ARG A 145 13.12 -8.51 -21.29
C ARG A 145 13.62 -7.81 -22.55
N GLN A 146 14.79 -7.16 -22.49
CA GLN A 146 15.42 -6.53 -23.66
C GLN A 146 15.85 -7.56 -24.71
N GLN A 147 16.40 -8.70 -24.30
CA GLN A 147 16.77 -9.78 -25.21
C GLN A 147 15.54 -10.40 -25.88
N GLN A 148 14.46 -10.62 -25.13
CA GLN A 148 13.20 -11.12 -25.65
C GLN A 148 12.61 -10.17 -26.72
N LEU A 149 12.54 -8.87 -26.41
CA LEU A 149 12.07 -7.85 -27.35
C LEU A 149 12.96 -7.71 -28.60
N ALA A 150 14.26 -7.98 -28.48
CA ALA A 150 15.19 -7.93 -29.61
C ALA A 150 15.12 -9.17 -30.52
N GLN A 151 14.78 -10.33 -29.97
CA GLN A 151 14.65 -11.59 -30.70
C GLN A 151 13.28 -11.74 -31.36
N ASP A 152 12.23 -11.22 -30.73
CA ASP A 152 10.88 -11.20 -31.28
C ASP A 152 10.16 -9.89 -30.88
N PRO A 153 10.21 -8.86 -31.74
CA PRO A 153 9.59 -7.56 -31.46
C PRO A 153 8.05 -7.60 -31.51
N GLU A 154 7.44 -8.69 -31.98
CA GLU A 154 5.99 -8.96 -31.87
C GLU A 154 5.65 -9.89 -30.68
N SER A 155 6.66 -10.40 -29.94
CA SER A 155 6.42 -11.10 -28.68
C SER A 155 6.03 -10.10 -27.57
N LEU A 156 4.73 -9.87 -27.46
CA LEU A 156 4.14 -9.78 -26.13
C LEU A 156 4.44 -11.11 -25.40
N PRO A 157 4.70 -11.11 -24.08
CA PRO A 157 5.14 -12.31 -23.38
C PRO A 157 4.18 -13.47 -23.67
N PRO A 158 4.67 -14.64 -24.10
CA PRO A 158 3.84 -15.82 -24.17
C PRO A 158 3.47 -16.19 -22.74
N TYR A 159 2.20 -16.03 -22.41
CA TYR A 159 1.54 -16.89 -21.45
C TYR A 159 1.89 -18.35 -21.81
N PHE A 160 2.14 -19.19 -20.80
CA PHE A 160 2.45 -20.63 -20.86
C PHE A 160 3.88 -21.04 -21.24
N THR A 161 4.52 -21.77 -20.33
CA THR A 161 4.99 -23.13 -20.66
C THR A 161 4.89 -24.02 -19.42
N ASP A 162 4.27 -25.19 -19.62
CA ASP A 162 4.06 -26.28 -18.67
C ASP A 162 5.16 -26.43 -17.61
N LEU A 163 4.83 -26.13 -16.35
CA LEU A 163 5.46 -26.78 -15.21
C LEU A 163 4.55 -27.94 -14.81
N THR A 164 4.79 -29.09 -15.42
CA THR A 164 4.37 -30.36 -14.82
C THR A 164 5.11 -30.48 -13.48
N PRO A 165 4.41 -30.62 -12.34
CA PRO A 165 5.09 -30.93 -11.10
C PRO A 165 5.71 -32.31 -11.25
N ASP A 166 7.03 -32.40 -11.08
CA ASP A 166 7.70 -33.67 -10.90
C ASP A 166 7.07 -34.38 -9.68
N ASP A 167 6.65 -35.60 -9.95
CA ASP A 167 5.96 -36.56 -9.11
C ASP A 167 6.86 -37.02 -7.95
N ASP A 168 6.83 -36.29 -6.83
CA ASP A 168 7.30 -36.80 -5.54
C ASP A 168 6.19 -37.65 -4.92
N GLY A 169 6.27 -38.95 -5.23
CA GLY A 169 5.25 -39.95 -4.93
C GLY A 169 4.91 -40.11 -3.45
N ASP A 170 3.61 -39.98 -3.16
CA ASP A 170 2.97 -40.57 -1.99
C ASP A 170 1.75 -41.39 -2.46
N GLY A 171 1.86 -42.72 -2.26
CA GLY A 171 0.98 -43.74 -2.84
C GLY A 171 -0.46 -43.73 -2.34
N TYR A 172 -1.29 -42.84 -2.89
CA TYR A 172 -2.74 -43.03 -2.90
C TYR A 172 -3.17 -43.75 -4.19
N PRO A 173 -4.09 -44.72 -4.09
CA PRO A 173 -4.62 -45.41 -5.27
C PRO A 173 -5.31 -44.39 -6.19
N PRO A 174 -5.07 -44.43 -7.52
CA PRO A 174 -5.62 -43.45 -8.43
C PRO A 174 -7.16 -43.53 -8.41
N GLU A 175 -7.80 -42.41 -8.09
CA GLU A 175 -9.22 -42.24 -8.35
C GLU A 175 -9.46 -42.40 -9.86
N PRO A 176 -10.60 -42.97 -10.28
CA PRO A 176 -10.88 -43.14 -11.70
C PRO A 176 -10.87 -41.78 -12.42
N ASP A 177 -10.07 -41.68 -13.49
CA ASP A 177 -10.00 -40.53 -14.40
C ASP A 177 -11.39 -40.26 -15.00
N VAL A 178 -12.16 -39.40 -14.32
CA VAL A 178 -13.33 -38.77 -14.92
C VAL A 178 -12.76 -37.68 -15.83
N PRO A 179 -13.00 -37.70 -17.15
CA PRO A 179 -12.55 -36.63 -18.04
C PRO A 179 -13.15 -35.32 -17.54
N ALA A 180 -12.30 -34.45 -17.00
CA ALA A 180 -12.77 -33.17 -16.47
C ALA A 180 -13.46 -32.40 -17.59
N ASP A 181 -14.68 -31.94 -17.32
CA ASP A 181 -15.49 -31.17 -18.26
C ASP A 181 -14.64 -30.03 -18.85
N PRO A 182 -14.44 -29.97 -20.18
CA PRO A 182 -13.61 -28.95 -20.82
C PRO A 182 -14.09 -27.52 -20.50
N ARG A 183 -15.38 -27.34 -20.16
CA ARG A 183 -15.91 -26.04 -19.71
C ARG A 183 -15.43 -25.67 -18.32
N ARG A 184 -15.40 -26.65 -17.42
CA ARG A 184 -14.90 -26.46 -16.06
C ARG A 184 -13.42 -26.12 -16.10
N ARG A 185 -12.62 -26.85 -16.90
CA ARG A 185 -11.21 -26.52 -17.17
C ARG A 185 -11.06 -25.07 -17.65
N ARG A 186 -11.76 -24.68 -18.72
CA ARG A 186 -11.70 -23.30 -19.22
C ARG A 186 -12.08 -22.25 -18.17
N ALA A 187 -13.12 -22.50 -17.35
CA ALA A 187 -13.52 -21.54 -16.32
C ALA A 187 -12.48 -21.44 -15.19
N ASP A 188 -11.82 -22.55 -14.86
CA ASP A 188 -10.77 -22.58 -13.85
C ASP A 188 -9.48 -21.93 -14.39
N ASP A 189 -9.15 -22.12 -15.67
CA ASP A 189 -8.04 -21.44 -16.36
C ASP A 189 -8.23 -19.92 -16.34
N LEU A 190 -9.42 -19.42 -16.69
CA LEU A 190 -9.74 -17.98 -16.66
C LEU A 190 -9.66 -17.40 -15.23
N ALA A 191 -10.11 -18.15 -14.23
CA ALA A 191 -10.04 -17.72 -12.82
C ALA A 191 -8.58 -17.70 -12.32
N TYR A 192 -7.77 -18.65 -12.77
CA TYR A 192 -6.33 -18.70 -12.51
C TYR A 192 -5.62 -17.50 -13.14
N GLU A 193 -5.89 -17.21 -14.42
CA GLU A 193 -5.36 -16.03 -15.12
C GLU A 193 -5.73 -14.72 -14.41
N ALA A 194 -6.97 -14.62 -13.88
CA ALA A 194 -7.39 -13.47 -13.09
C ALA A 194 -6.62 -13.32 -11.77
N ALA A 195 -6.28 -14.42 -11.10
CA ALA A 195 -5.47 -14.40 -9.88
C ALA A 195 -4.03 -13.99 -10.17
N GLU A 196 -3.41 -14.60 -11.18
CA GLU A 196 -2.04 -14.29 -11.62
C GLU A 196 -1.88 -12.82 -12.00
N LEU A 197 -2.85 -12.24 -12.72
CA LEU A 197 -2.81 -10.82 -13.05
C LEU A 197 -2.80 -9.93 -11.80
N ARG A 198 -3.57 -10.29 -10.76
CA ARG A 198 -3.57 -9.53 -9.49
C ARG A 198 -2.25 -9.65 -8.76
N ASP A 199 -1.61 -10.82 -8.79
CA ASP A 199 -0.33 -11.08 -8.13
C ASP A 199 0.85 -10.44 -8.88
N SER A 200 0.70 -10.18 -10.19
CA SER A 200 1.74 -9.56 -11.03
C SER A 200 1.93 -8.06 -10.79
N VAL A 201 0.99 -7.39 -10.11
CA VAL A 201 1.04 -5.95 -9.86
C VAL A 201 0.86 -5.63 -8.39
N VAL A 202 1.38 -4.47 -7.97
CA VAL A 202 1.14 -3.95 -6.63
C VAL A 202 -0.35 -3.66 -6.46
N ASP A 203 -0.93 -4.06 -5.33
CA ASP A 203 -2.34 -3.81 -5.00
C ASP A 203 -2.76 -2.33 -5.19
N PRO A 204 -3.93 -2.04 -5.80
CA PRO A 204 -4.38 -0.68 -6.03
C PRO A 204 -4.54 0.16 -4.76
N GLU A 205 -5.00 -0.41 -3.65
CA GLU A 205 -5.12 0.32 -2.38
C GLU A 205 -3.75 0.67 -1.81
N HIS A 206 -2.77 -0.25 -1.92
CA HIS A 206 -1.39 0.07 -1.59
C HIS A 206 -0.85 1.24 -2.43
N CYS A 207 -1.10 1.23 -3.74
CA CYS A 207 -0.72 2.33 -4.63
C CYS A 207 -1.41 3.66 -4.26
N ARG A 208 -2.71 3.65 -3.92
CA ARG A 208 -3.43 4.85 -3.44
C ARG A 208 -2.84 5.38 -2.15
N HIS A 209 -2.55 4.50 -1.19
CA HIS A 209 -1.95 4.87 0.08
C HIS A 209 -0.57 5.51 -0.13
N LYS A 210 0.29 4.92 -0.96
CA LYS A 210 1.62 5.47 -1.27
C LYS A 210 1.54 6.78 -2.05
N LEU A 211 0.59 6.93 -2.96
CA LEU A 211 0.33 8.19 -3.65
C LEU A 211 -0.05 9.29 -2.66
N PHE A 212 -1.00 9.03 -1.76
CA PHE A 212 -1.39 9.98 -0.72
C PHE A 212 -0.20 10.40 0.18
N GLN A 213 0.64 9.44 0.58
CA GLN A 213 1.87 9.74 1.33
C GLN A 213 2.82 10.64 0.52
N ALA A 214 3.01 10.37 -0.78
CA ALA A 214 3.86 11.16 -1.65
C ALA A 214 3.32 12.59 -1.84
N GLU A 215 2.01 12.75 -2.01
CA GLU A 215 1.34 14.05 -2.11
C GLU A 215 1.49 14.87 -0.83
N ARG A 216 1.34 14.24 0.34
CA ARG A 216 1.57 14.91 1.64
C ARG A 216 3.01 15.39 1.76
N ARG A 217 3.99 14.55 1.41
CA ARG A 217 5.42 14.92 1.41
C ARG A 217 5.71 16.07 0.44
N LEU A 218 5.08 16.09 -0.72
CA LEU A 218 5.19 17.18 -1.68
C LEU A 218 4.59 18.49 -1.13
N ALA A 219 3.44 18.43 -0.46
CA ALA A 219 2.83 19.60 0.18
C ALA A 219 3.75 20.16 1.28
N GLU A 220 4.25 19.31 2.17
CA GLU A 220 5.22 19.70 3.21
C GLU A 220 6.50 20.31 2.61
N ALA A 221 7.04 19.72 1.53
CA ALA A 221 8.21 20.26 0.83
C ALA A 221 7.94 21.65 0.21
N LYS A 222 6.74 21.85 -0.36
CA LYS A 222 6.33 23.17 -0.90
C LYS A 222 6.17 24.21 0.21
N ASP A 223 5.68 23.83 1.38
CA ASP A 223 5.62 24.73 2.54
C ASP A 223 7.01 25.15 3.01
N GLN A 224 7.93 24.21 3.11
CA GLN A 224 9.33 24.48 3.43
C GLN A 224 9.99 25.38 2.39
N GLN A 225 9.72 25.15 1.10
CA GLN A 225 10.20 26.01 0.02
C GLN A 225 9.66 27.44 0.14
N ARG A 226 8.37 27.61 0.48
CA ARG A 226 7.76 28.93 0.73
C ARG A 226 8.42 29.64 1.91
N GLN A 227 8.72 28.92 2.99
CA GLN A 227 9.43 29.47 4.14
C GLN A 227 10.87 29.87 3.77
N ALA A 228 11.60 28.99 3.08
CA ALA A 228 12.96 29.25 2.62
C ALA A 228 13.04 30.44 1.64
N ALA A 229 12.00 30.69 0.84
CA ALA A 229 11.94 31.84 -0.07
C ALA A 229 12.01 33.19 0.65
N THR A 230 11.63 33.25 1.94
CA THR A 230 11.73 34.46 2.77
C THR A 230 13.09 34.61 3.46
N ALA A 231 13.92 33.56 3.44
CA ALA A 231 15.27 33.60 4.00
C ALA A 231 16.26 34.22 3.01
N ALA A 232 17.27 34.93 3.53
CA ALA A 232 18.35 35.52 2.74
C ALA A 232 19.42 34.50 2.28
N ASP A 233 19.17 33.21 2.43
CA ASP A 233 20.11 32.13 2.16
C ASP A 233 19.76 31.42 0.84
N ASP A 234 20.60 31.61 -0.17
CA ASP A 234 20.45 31.06 -1.52
C ASP A 234 20.60 29.53 -1.54
N ALA A 235 21.50 28.98 -0.72
CA ALA A 235 21.73 27.54 -0.66
C ALA A 235 20.52 26.82 -0.03
N LEU A 236 19.91 27.44 0.99
CA LEU A 236 18.67 26.93 1.58
C LEU A 236 17.52 26.91 0.56
N ARG A 237 17.40 27.97 -0.27
CA ARG A 237 16.38 28.06 -1.32
C ARG A 237 16.57 26.99 -2.40
N GLU A 238 17.80 26.78 -2.84
CA GLU A 238 18.14 25.74 -3.82
C GLU A 238 17.86 24.33 -3.27
N ALA A 239 18.27 24.05 -2.03
CA ALA A 239 18.02 22.76 -1.39
C ALA A 239 16.52 22.45 -1.23
N ALA A 240 15.71 23.46 -0.88
CA ALA A 240 14.27 23.33 -0.78
C ALA A 240 13.61 23.07 -2.15
N ALA A 241 14.07 23.76 -3.20
CA ALA A 241 13.60 23.51 -4.57
C ALA A 241 13.93 22.10 -5.05
N ALA A 242 15.16 21.62 -4.80
CA ALA A 242 15.57 20.26 -5.14
C ALA A 242 14.75 19.20 -4.40
N ARG A 243 14.36 19.47 -3.15
CA ARG A 243 13.46 18.59 -2.38
C ARG A 243 12.08 18.51 -3.01
N VAL A 244 11.50 19.64 -3.42
CA VAL A 244 10.19 19.68 -4.11
C VAL A 244 10.24 18.87 -5.41
N ALA A 245 11.30 19.00 -6.19
CA ALA A 245 11.49 18.25 -7.42
C ALA A 245 11.46 16.72 -7.18
N ARG A 246 12.27 16.22 -6.23
CA ARG A 246 12.27 14.79 -5.87
C ARG A 246 10.91 14.31 -5.39
N CYS A 247 10.21 15.08 -4.54
CA CYS A 247 8.88 14.70 -4.08
C CYS A 247 7.86 14.64 -5.24
N ALA A 248 7.98 15.53 -6.24
CA ALA A 248 7.11 15.50 -7.41
C ALA A 248 7.37 14.27 -8.31
N GLU A 249 8.61 13.82 -8.42
CA GLU A 249 8.96 12.56 -9.09
C GLU A 249 8.30 11.36 -8.39
N TYR A 250 8.32 11.29 -7.06
CA TYR A 250 7.62 10.24 -6.32
C TYR A 250 6.10 10.24 -6.53
N VAL A 251 5.46 11.42 -6.58
CA VAL A 251 4.03 11.52 -6.91
C VAL A 251 3.76 10.97 -8.32
N THR A 252 4.62 11.31 -9.29
CA THR A 252 4.50 10.84 -10.67
C THR A 252 4.63 9.32 -10.75
N LEU A 253 5.63 8.74 -10.07
CA LEU A 253 5.85 7.29 -9.99
C LEU A 253 4.61 6.57 -9.45
N TRP A 254 4.08 6.99 -8.30
CA TRP A 254 2.94 6.32 -7.67
C TRP A 254 1.64 6.53 -8.43
N THR A 255 1.48 7.66 -9.13
CA THR A 255 0.35 7.88 -10.05
C THR A 255 0.39 6.89 -11.21
N ALA A 256 1.56 6.69 -11.82
CA ALA A 256 1.75 5.73 -12.91
C ALA A 256 1.47 4.29 -12.45
N ARG A 257 2.02 3.88 -11.30
CA ARG A 257 1.76 2.55 -10.72
C ARG A 257 0.30 2.32 -10.36
N LEU A 258 -0.40 3.34 -9.86
CA LEU A 258 -1.83 3.23 -9.58
C LEU A 258 -2.64 3.02 -10.86
N ALA A 259 -2.31 3.73 -11.94
CA ALA A 259 -2.98 3.58 -13.22
C ALA A 259 -2.79 2.17 -13.79
N GLU A 260 -1.54 1.68 -13.81
CA GLU A 260 -1.18 0.34 -14.26
C GLU A 260 -1.91 -0.74 -13.44
N SER A 261 -1.83 -0.66 -12.11
CA SER A 261 -2.49 -1.62 -11.22
C SER A 261 -4.01 -1.62 -11.40
N THR A 262 -4.62 -0.44 -11.54
CA THR A 262 -6.08 -0.33 -11.78
C THR A 262 -6.47 -0.98 -13.11
N GLU A 263 -5.70 -0.76 -14.18
CA GLU A 263 -5.95 -1.40 -15.47
C GLU A 263 -5.85 -2.93 -15.37
N THR A 264 -4.82 -3.43 -14.71
CA THR A 264 -4.62 -4.87 -14.52
C THR A 264 -5.75 -5.49 -13.70
N TYR A 265 -6.21 -4.84 -12.63
CA TYR A 265 -7.35 -5.32 -11.83
C TYR A 265 -8.66 -5.31 -12.61
N LEU A 266 -8.88 -4.32 -13.50
CA LEU A 266 -10.03 -4.31 -14.41
C LEU A 266 -9.98 -5.47 -15.41
N ARG A 267 -8.78 -5.80 -15.92
CA ARG A 267 -8.58 -6.95 -16.80
C ARG A 267 -8.84 -8.27 -16.07
N ALA A 268 -8.31 -8.44 -14.86
CA ALA A 268 -8.60 -9.61 -14.01
C ALA A 268 -10.11 -9.77 -13.73
N ALA A 269 -10.82 -8.66 -13.45
CA ALA A 269 -12.26 -8.70 -13.28
C ALA A 269 -13.03 -9.13 -14.55
N ALA A 270 -12.52 -8.80 -15.74
CA ALA A 270 -13.09 -9.25 -16.99
C ALA A 270 -12.93 -10.77 -17.18
N PHE A 271 -11.76 -11.33 -16.81
CA PHE A 271 -11.52 -12.77 -16.80
C PHE A 271 -12.46 -13.52 -15.84
N ASP A 272 -12.63 -13.02 -14.62
CA ASP A 272 -13.60 -13.61 -13.67
C ASP A 272 -15.03 -13.57 -14.21
N ALA A 273 -15.43 -12.46 -14.85
CA ALA A 273 -16.76 -12.34 -15.45
C ALA A 273 -16.96 -13.33 -16.62
N GLU A 274 -15.91 -13.64 -17.38
CA GLU A 274 -15.95 -14.68 -18.41
C GLU A 274 -16.01 -16.08 -17.80
N ALA A 275 -15.19 -16.36 -16.78
CA ALA A 275 -15.22 -17.63 -16.04
C ALA A 275 -16.63 -17.93 -15.51
N ASP A 276 -17.26 -16.94 -14.87
CA ASP A 276 -18.62 -17.03 -14.37
C ASP A 276 -19.65 -17.26 -15.49
N ARG A 277 -19.46 -16.64 -16.65
CA ARG A 277 -20.33 -16.87 -17.82
C ARG A 277 -20.20 -18.30 -18.32
N VAL A 278 -18.98 -18.84 -18.41
CA VAL A 278 -18.74 -20.24 -18.82
C VAL A 278 -19.39 -21.22 -17.85
N ARG A 279 -19.26 -20.99 -16.53
CA ARG A 279 -19.88 -21.83 -15.48
C ARG A 279 -21.41 -21.86 -15.57
N ARG A 280 -22.05 -20.77 -15.98
CA ARG A 280 -23.52 -20.64 -16.04
C ARG A 280 -24.14 -21.17 -17.34
N GLN A 281 -23.34 -21.54 -18.34
CA GLN A 281 -23.88 -22.06 -19.60
C GLN A 281 -24.37 -23.51 -19.43
N PRO A 282 -25.65 -23.83 -19.76
CA PRO A 282 -26.17 -25.18 -19.63
C PRO A 282 -25.43 -26.15 -20.55
N ALA A 283 -25.14 -27.36 -20.05
CA ALA A 283 -24.63 -28.46 -20.85
C ALA A 283 -25.63 -28.73 -21.99
N ARG A 284 -25.14 -28.71 -23.24
CA ARG A 284 -25.93 -29.04 -24.42
C ARG A 284 -25.79 -30.51 -24.72
#